data_AF-A8T0Q3-F1
#
_entry.id   AF-A8T0Q3-F1
#
_cell.length_a   1.000
_cell.length_b   1.000
_cell.length_c   1.000
_cell.angle_alpha   90.00
_cell.angle_beta   90.00
_cell.angle_gamma   90.00
#
_symmetry.space_group_name_H-M   'P 1'
#
loop_
_entity.id
_entity.type
_entity.pdbx_description
1 polymer ?
#
loop_
_entity_poly.entity_id
_entity_poly.type
_entity_poly.pdbx_seq_one_letter_code
_entity_poly.pdbx_strand_id
1 'polypeptide(L)'
;MPNYINYSATFLSIVSGIIAIWQAYKATTEASKAKTYRDEIINVRKAVDFSGIEAVLNRTIILISKYGPSASISSLSGVSPDKDAEEVQHFITSLRKNKILFDGYYSEIDKFCNELSDLLEKLVACNPSDSKSMKSHGTVIYHRLTDFSSILKGNLDLLKEKEVVC
;
A
#
# COMPACT_ATOMS: atom_id res chain seq x y z
N MET A 1 -10.49 13.54 -31.33
CA MET A 1 -9.09 13.06 -31.22
C MET A 1 -8.32 14.01 -30.31
N PRO A 2 -7.42 13.57 -29.42
CA PRO A 2 -7.52 12.51 -28.41
C PRO A 2 -7.45 13.09 -26.98
N ASN A 3 -8.40 12.77 -26.10
CA ASN A 3 -8.32 13.09 -24.65
C ASN A 3 -7.42 12.08 -23.92
N TYR A 4 -6.15 12.02 -24.29
CA TYR A 4 -5.15 11.09 -23.75
C TYR A 4 -4.16 11.75 -22.76
N ILE A 5 -4.39 12.99 -22.36
CA ILE A 5 -3.40 13.78 -21.59
C ILE A 5 -3.61 13.69 -20.07
N ASN A 6 -4.74 13.16 -19.56
CA ASN A 6 -5.04 13.26 -18.12
C ASN A 6 -4.73 12.03 -17.25
N TYR A 7 -4.14 10.95 -17.81
CA TYR A 7 -3.74 9.78 -17.00
C TYR A 7 -2.30 9.88 -16.45
N SER A 8 -1.45 10.76 -17.00
CA SER A 8 -0.06 10.92 -16.59
C SER A 8 0.13 11.90 -15.41
N ALA A 9 -0.77 12.87 -15.23
CA ALA A 9 -0.72 13.81 -14.10
C ALA A 9 -0.98 13.12 -12.75
N THR A 10 -1.88 12.12 -12.72
CA THR A 10 -2.17 11.32 -11.52
C THR A 10 -0.97 10.45 -11.12
N PHE A 11 -0.14 10.02 -12.07
CA PHE A 11 1.03 9.18 -11.81
C PHE A 11 2.11 9.89 -10.96
N LEU A 12 2.27 11.21 -11.13
CA LEU A 12 3.27 12.02 -10.42
C LEU A 12 2.90 12.28 -8.94
N SER A 13 1.62 12.45 -8.61
CA SER A 13 1.22 12.69 -7.21
C SER A 13 1.38 11.46 -6.33
N ILE A 14 1.13 10.27 -6.87
CA ILE A 14 1.03 9.05 -6.05
C ILE A 14 2.42 8.46 -5.72
N VAL A 15 3.46 8.71 -6.54
CA VAL A 15 4.85 8.34 -6.20
C VAL A 15 5.40 9.18 -5.04
N SER A 16 4.93 10.42 -4.89
CA SER A 16 5.38 11.32 -3.82
C SER A 16 5.03 10.82 -2.42
N GLY A 17 3.87 10.18 -2.22
CA GLY A 17 3.45 9.66 -0.92
C GLY A 17 4.35 8.51 -0.44
N ILE A 18 4.66 7.58 -1.34
CA ILE A 18 5.53 6.42 -1.10
C ILE A 18 6.97 6.88 -0.81
N ILE A 19 7.49 7.82 -1.61
CA ILE A 19 8.83 8.40 -1.39
C ILE A 19 8.89 9.20 -0.09
N ALA A 20 7.84 9.96 0.26
CA ALA A 20 7.78 10.69 1.52
C ALA A 20 7.81 9.76 2.73
N ILE A 21 7.01 8.68 2.70
CA ILE A 21 7.04 7.64 3.75
C ILE A 21 8.45 7.06 3.87
N TRP A 22 9.10 6.71 2.75
CA TRP A 22 10.44 6.12 2.78
C TRP A 22 11.53 7.11 3.26
N GLN A 23 11.58 8.33 2.74
CA GLN A 23 12.58 9.33 3.09
C GLN A 23 12.49 9.75 4.56
N ALA A 24 11.27 9.92 5.06
CA ALA A 24 11.07 10.43 6.40
C ALA A 24 11.37 9.37 7.48
N TYR A 25 11.12 8.10 7.16
CA TYR A 25 11.52 6.99 8.03
C TYR A 25 13.02 6.78 8.14
N LYS A 26 13.74 6.90 7.03
CA LYS A 26 15.21 6.84 7.04
C LYS A 26 15.80 7.92 7.97
N ALA A 27 15.20 9.11 8.00
CA ALA A 27 15.66 10.22 8.85
C ALA A 27 15.38 10.00 10.34
N THR A 28 14.28 9.34 10.71
CA THR A 28 13.88 9.13 12.11
C THR A 28 14.61 7.96 12.77
N THR A 29 14.94 6.91 12.01
CA THR A 29 15.75 5.79 12.51
C THR A 29 17.19 6.18 12.81
N GLU A 30 17.79 7.09 12.03
CA GLU A 30 19.11 7.65 12.34
C GLU A 30 19.11 8.49 13.63
N ALA A 31 18.00 9.15 13.97
CA ALA A 31 17.84 9.95 15.19
C ALA A 31 17.56 9.13 16.46
N SER A 32 17.05 7.89 16.34
CA SER A 32 16.57 7.07 17.46
C SER A 32 17.66 6.26 18.21
N LYS A 33 18.96 6.49 17.97
CA LYS A 33 20.08 5.74 18.58
C LYS A 33 20.27 5.87 20.11
N ALA A 34 19.29 6.36 20.88
CA ALA A 34 19.53 6.86 22.25
C ALA A 34 18.67 6.31 23.42
N LYS A 35 17.83 5.25 23.29
CA LYS A 35 16.98 4.78 24.43
C LYS A 35 16.83 3.26 24.59
N THR A 36 17.91 2.57 24.93
CA THR A 36 18.09 1.12 24.74
C THR A 36 17.40 0.13 25.72
N TYR A 37 16.46 0.47 26.60
CA TYR A 37 15.89 -0.56 27.52
C TYR A 37 14.35 -0.58 27.68
N ARG A 38 13.63 0.48 27.30
CA ARG A 38 12.16 0.43 27.19
C ARG A 38 11.69 0.08 25.78
N ASP A 39 12.58 0.14 24.81
CA ASP A 39 12.27 -0.04 23.39
C ASP A 39 12.06 -1.51 23.03
N GLU A 40 12.62 -2.48 23.76
CA GLU A 40 12.57 -3.89 23.37
C GLU A 40 11.14 -4.47 23.37
N ILE A 41 10.38 -4.27 24.46
CA ILE A 41 8.96 -4.72 24.54
C ILE A 41 8.08 -3.96 23.53
N ILE A 42 8.36 -2.68 23.32
CA ILE A 42 7.62 -1.84 22.36
C ILE A 42 7.92 -2.29 20.92
N ASN A 43 9.16 -2.66 20.63
CA ASN A 43 9.59 -3.13 19.32
C ASN A 43 8.97 -4.49 18.97
N VAL A 44 8.88 -5.43 19.93
CA VAL A 44 8.21 -6.72 19.69
C VAL A 44 6.73 -6.52 19.33
N ARG A 45 6.00 -5.66 20.05
CA ARG A 45 4.59 -5.38 19.72
C ARG A 45 4.48 -4.68 18.36
N LYS A 46 5.33 -3.69 18.08
CA LYS A 46 5.38 -3.02 16.76
C LYS A 46 5.66 -4.03 15.64
N ALA A 47 6.58 -4.97 15.83
CA ALA A 47 6.92 -6.00 14.85
C ALA A 47 5.72 -6.92 14.56
N VAL A 48 4.99 -7.37 15.59
CA VAL A 48 3.76 -8.15 15.43
C VAL A 48 2.71 -7.39 14.63
N ASP A 49 2.49 -6.11 14.96
CA ASP A 49 1.50 -5.29 14.26
C ASP A 49 1.91 -5.03 12.79
N PHE A 50 3.20 -4.79 12.52
CA PHE A 50 3.73 -4.67 11.16
C PHE A 50 3.59 -5.97 10.37
N SER A 51 3.89 -7.12 10.97
CA SER A 51 3.68 -8.43 10.32
C SER A 51 2.21 -8.70 10.02
N GLY A 52 1.29 -8.25 10.89
CA GLY A 52 -0.15 -8.30 10.64
C GLY A 52 -0.54 -7.48 9.40
N ILE A 53 -0.04 -6.25 9.28
CA ILE A 53 -0.26 -5.41 8.10
C ILE A 53 0.36 -6.04 6.85
N GLU A 54 1.55 -6.62 6.96
CA GLU A 54 2.23 -7.30 5.84
C GLU A 54 1.41 -8.46 5.30
N ALA A 55 0.84 -9.29 6.18
CA ALA A 55 0.01 -10.42 5.79
C ALA A 55 -1.23 -9.97 5.01
N VAL A 56 -1.92 -8.93 5.49
CA VAL A 56 -3.10 -8.36 4.82
C VAL A 56 -2.72 -7.71 3.48
N LEU A 57 -1.59 -6.99 3.45
CA LEU A 57 -1.05 -6.39 2.23
C LEU A 57 -0.74 -7.44 1.16
N ASN A 58 -0.02 -8.50 1.51
CA ASN A 58 0.35 -9.57 0.58
C ASN A 58 -0.89 -10.27 0.00
N ARG A 59 -1.89 -10.56 0.86
CA ARG A 59 -3.17 -11.10 0.40
C ARG A 59 -3.88 -10.16 -0.58
N THR A 60 -3.88 -8.86 -0.29
CA THR A 60 -4.49 -7.82 -1.15
C THR A 60 -3.77 -7.71 -2.50
N ILE A 61 -2.43 -7.77 -2.52
CA ILE A 61 -1.63 -7.79 -3.75
C ILE A 61 -1.99 -8.99 -4.63
N ILE A 62 -2.12 -10.17 -4.04
CA ILE A 62 -2.48 -11.40 -4.76
C ILE A 62 -3.86 -11.26 -5.39
N LEU A 63 -4.85 -10.76 -4.63
CA LEU A 63 -6.20 -10.56 -5.15
C LEU A 63 -6.23 -9.57 -6.31
N ILE A 64 -5.65 -8.39 -6.13
CA ILE A 64 -5.67 -7.36 -7.18
C ILE A 64 -4.84 -7.74 -8.41
N SER A 65 -3.90 -8.69 -8.28
CA SER A 65 -3.08 -9.16 -9.41
C SER A 65 -3.92 -9.67 -10.58
N LYS A 66 -5.17 -10.12 -10.32
CA LYS A 66 -6.11 -10.54 -11.37
C LYS A 66 -6.52 -9.40 -12.31
N TYR A 67 -6.43 -8.16 -11.86
CA TYR A 67 -6.62 -6.94 -12.65
C TYR A 67 -5.29 -6.26 -13.02
N GLY A 68 -4.17 -6.86 -12.61
CA GLY A 68 -2.84 -6.29 -12.69
C GLY A 68 -2.26 -6.29 -14.11
N PRO A 69 -0.96 -5.96 -14.24
CA PRO A 69 -0.31 -5.80 -15.55
C PRO A 69 -0.34 -7.08 -16.41
N SER A 70 -0.30 -8.25 -15.76
CA SER A 70 -0.36 -9.58 -16.40
C SER A 70 -1.77 -10.01 -16.84
N ALA A 71 -2.83 -9.32 -16.42
CA ALA A 71 -4.20 -9.69 -16.77
C ALA A 71 -4.46 -9.53 -18.27
N SER A 72 -5.15 -10.48 -18.90
CA SER A 72 -5.60 -10.33 -20.28
C SER A 72 -6.95 -9.62 -20.33
N ILE A 73 -7.24 -8.89 -21.41
CA ILE A 73 -8.53 -8.20 -21.56
C ILE A 73 -9.69 -9.21 -21.59
N SER A 74 -9.45 -10.38 -22.19
CA SER A 74 -10.42 -11.48 -22.24
C SER A 74 -10.69 -12.10 -20.86
N SER A 75 -9.69 -12.21 -19.98
CA SER A 75 -9.89 -12.75 -18.63
C SER A 75 -10.66 -11.82 -17.70
N LEU A 76 -10.82 -10.56 -18.07
CA LEU A 76 -11.52 -9.54 -17.28
C LEU A 76 -12.99 -9.35 -17.70
N SER A 77 -13.38 -9.89 -18.85
CA SER A 77 -14.75 -9.76 -19.36
C SER A 77 -15.73 -10.46 -18.42
N GLY A 78 -16.70 -9.72 -17.89
CA GLY A 78 -17.71 -10.25 -16.97
C GLY A 78 -17.23 -10.48 -15.54
N VAL A 79 -16.01 -10.04 -15.18
CA VAL A 79 -15.52 -10.05 -13.81
C VAL A 79 -16.12 -8.87 -13.04
N SER A 80 -16.64 -9.10 -11.83
CA SER A 80 -17.01 -8.03 -10.91
C SER A 80 -15.87 -7.75 -9.91
N PRO A 81 -15.50 -6.48 -9.67
CA PRO A 81 -14.53 -6.06 -8.66
C PRO A 81 -15.08 -5.98 -7.22
N ASP A 82 -16.39 -6.13 -7.01
CA ASP A 82 -17.03 -5.80 -5.72
C ASP A 82 -16.41 -6.58 -4.54
N LYS A 83 -16.28 -7.91 -4.67
CA LYS A 83 -15.73 -8.77 -3.61
C LYS A 83 -14.25 -8.52 -3.35
N ASP A 84 -13.50 -8.19 -4.39
CA ASP A 84 -12.07 -7.90 -4.26
C ASP A 84 -11.84 -6.53 -3.66
N ALA A 85 -12.75 -5.59 -3.93
CA ALA A 85 -12.72 -4.27 -3.37
C ALA A 85 -12.94 -4.28 -1.86
N GLU A 86 -13.77 -5.18 -1.34
CA GLU A 86 -13.90 -5.38 0.11
C GLU A 86 -12.57 -5.71 0.78
N GLU A 87 -11.72 -6.53 0.16
CA GLU A 87 -10.40 -6.85 0.74
C GLU A 87 -9.45 -5.65 0.69
N VAL A 88 -9.42 -4.91 -0.43
CA VAL A 88 -8.62 -3.67 -0.52
C VAL A 88 -9.08 -2.66 0.53
N GLN A 89 -10.39 -2.53 0.76
CA GLN A 89 -10.96 -1.67 1.79
C GLN A 89 -10.61 -2.16 3.21
N HIS A 90 -10.57 -3.47 3.42
CA HIS A 90 -10.12 -4.07 4.68
C HIS A 90 -8.64 -3.74 4.95
N PHE A 91 -7.78 -3.81 3.93
CA PHE A 91 -6.39 -3.37 4.03
C PHE A 91 -6.29 -1.88 4.39
N ILE A 92 -6.98 -0.99 3.68
CA ILE A 92 -7.01 0.45 3.96
C ILE A 92 -7.41 0.71 5.42
N THR A 93 -8.47 0.04 5.88
CA THR A 93 -8.98 0.17 7.24
C THR A 93 -7.95 -0.31 8.28
N SER A 94 -7.30 -1.43 8.02
CA SER A 94 -6.27 -2.00 8.88
C SER A 94 -5.05 -1.08 8.96
N LEU A 95 -4.63 -0.48 7.84
CA LEU A 95 -3.53 0.47 7.80
C LEU A 95 -3.86 1.76 8.56
N ARG A 96 -5.05 2.33 8.37
CA ARG A 96 -5.51 3.53 9.13
C ARG A 96 -5.55 3.28 10.64
N LYS A 97 -6.06 2.12 11.09
CA LYS A 97 -6.11 1.75 12.51
C LYS A 97 -4.72 1.69 13.14
N ASN A 98 -3.73 1.28 12.35
CA ASN A 98 -2.36 1.09 12.78
C ASN A 98 -1.42 2.22 12.33
N LYS A 99 -1.94 3.37 11.87
CA LYS A 99 -1.09 4.47 11.41
C LYS A 99 -0.16 5.01 12.49
N ILE A 100 -0.50 4.79 13.77
CA ILE A 100 0.35 5.12 14.92
C ILE A 100 1.72 4.45 14.87
N LEU A 101 1.84 3.28 14.23
CA LEU A 101 3.10 2.58 14.01
C LEU A 101 4.08 3.39 13.15
N PHE A 102 3.57 4.41 12.46
CA PHE A 102 4.32 5.27 11.57
C PHE A 102 4.80 6.59 12.18
N ASP A 103 5.03 6.63 13.50
CA ASP A 103 5.85 7.61 14.24
C ASP A 103 5.91 9.04 13.61
N GLY A 104 4.75 9.68 13.45
CA GLY A 104 4.63 11.06 12.96
C GLY A 104 4.20 11.23 11.49
N TYR A 105 4.12 10.15 10.71
CA TYR A 105 3.76 10.15 9.28
C TYR A 105 2.29 9.89 9.02
N TYR A 106 1.43 10.34 9.95
CA TYR A 106 0.00 10.07 9.88
C TYR A 106 -0.64 10.67 8.63
N SER A 107 -0.18 11.86 8.22
CA SER A 107 -0.65 12.55 7.01
C SER A 107 -0.34 11.77 5.74
N GLU A 108 0.84 11.16 5.65
CA GLU A 108 1.31 10.42 4.49
C GLU A 108 0.57 9.08 4.38
N ILE A 109 0.34 8.41 5.52
CA ILE A 109 -0.48 7.20 5.59
C ILE A 109 -1.93 7.51 5.24
N ASP A 110 -2.49 8.60 5.76
CA ASP A 110 -3.86 9.03 5.42
C ASP A 110 -3.96 9.38 3.93
N LYS A 111 -2.96 10.07 3.37
CA LYS A 111 -2.89 10.39 1.93
C LYS A 111 -2.84 9.12 1.08
N PHE A 112 -1.97 8.16 1.42
CA PHE A 112 -1.89 6.88 0.73
C PHE A 112 -3.22 6.12 0.79
N CYS A 113 -3.86 6.08 1.97
CA CYS A 113 -5.15 5.44 2.15
C CYS A 113 -6.27 6.11 1.32
N ASN A 114 -6.30 7.44 1.28
CA ASN A 114 -7.28 8.19 0.48
C ASN A 114 -7.05 7.96 -1.02
N GLU A 115 -5.81 8.04 -1.49
CA GLU A 115 -5.46 7.77 -2.89
C GLU A 115 -5.83 6.33 -3.30
N LEU A 116 -5.61 5.36 -2.42
CA LEU A 116 -5.99 3.97 -2.66
C LEU A 116 -7.52 3.78 -2.68
N SER A 117 -8.25 4.45 -1.79
CA SER A 117 -9.73 4.49 -1.81
C SER A 117 -10.25 5.08 -3.13
N ASP A 118 -9.72 6.21 -3.58
CA ASP A 118 -10.13 6.85 -4.84
C ASP A 118 -9.88 5.96 -6.06
N LEU A 119 -8.77 5.23 -6.08
CA LEU A 119 -8.46 4.26 -7.13
C LEU A 119 -9.41 3.06 -7.08
N LEU A 120 -9.78 2.62 -5.88
CA LEU A 120 -10.69 1.52 -5.68
C LEU A 120 -12.11 1.87 -6.14
N GLU A 121 -12.60 3.06 -5.81
CA GLU A 121 -13.89 3.56 -6.29
C GLU A 121 -13.96 3.59 -7.81
N LYS A 122 -12.88 4.02 -8.48
CA LYS A 122 -12.78 4.00 -9.95
C LYS A 122 -12.80 2.58 -10.52
N LEU A 123 -12.16 1.62 -9.85
CA LEU A 123 -12.18 0.22 -10.25
C LEU A 123 -13.60 -0.36 -10.14
N VAL A 124 -14.30 -0.09 -9.03
CA VAL A 124 -15.67 -0.58 -8.79
C VAL A 124 -16.69 0.07 -9.72
N ALA A 125 -16.50 1.34 -10.06
CA ALA A 125 -17.35 2.06 -11.00
C ALA A 125 -17.18 1.59 -12.47
N CYS A 126 -16.21 0.74 -12.78
CA CYS A 126 -16.03 0.20 -14.13
C CYS A 126 -17.19 -0.71 -14.51
N ASN A 127 -17.72 -0.54 -15.73
CA ASN A 127 -18.67 -1.48 -16.30
C ASN A 127 -17.99 -2.85 -16.50
N PRO A 128 -18.64 -3.99 -16.22
CA PRO A 128 -18.10 -5.34 -16.48
C PRO A 128 -17.70 -5.62 -17.94
N SER A 129 -18.14 -4.79 -18.87
CA SER A 129 -17.79 -4.83 -20.30
C SER A 129 -16.54 -3.98 -20.63
N ASP A 130 -16.09 -3.12 -19.71
CA ASP A 130 -14.93 -2.25 -19.88
C ASP A 130 -13.67 -2.85 -19.23
N SER A 131 -13.27 -4.01 -19.75
CA SER A 131 -12.06 -4.73 -19.34
C SER A 131 -10.78 -3.88 -19.45
N LYS A 132 -10.77 -2.84 -20.30
CA LYS A 132 -9.59 -1.97 -20.50
C LYS A 132 -9.42 -1.02 -19.31
N SER A 133 -10.48 -0.35 -18.90
CA SER A 133 -10.44 0.53 -17.71
C SER A 133 -10.20 -0.28 -16.44
N MET A 134 -10.83 -1.45 -16.31
CA MET A 134 -10.59 -2.37 -15.18
C MET A 134 -9.11 -2.76 -15.06
N LYS A 135 -8.48 -3.18 -16.19
CA LYS A 135 -7.05 -3.49 -16.21
C LYS A 135 -6.21 -2.27 -15.85
N SER A 136 -6.56 -1.09 -16.37
CA SER A 136 -5.81 0.14 -16.11
C SER A 136 -5.84 0.49 -14.61
N HIS A 137 -7.02 0.52 -13.99
CA HIS A 137 -7.17 0.84 -12.57
C HIS A 137 -6.55 -0.23 -11.68
N GLY A 138 -6.76 -1.51 -11.99
CA GLY A 138 -6.17 -2.63 -11.26
C GLY A 138 -4.64 -2.66 -11.32
N THR A 139 -4.06 -2.36 -12.48
CA THR A 139 -2.60 -2.24 -12.63
C THR A 139 -2.03 -1.11 -11.76
N VAL A 140 -2.70 0.04 -11.70
CA VAL A 140 -2.27 1.14 -10.83
C VAL A 140 -2.32 0.71 -9.36
N ILE A 141 -3.42 0.12 -8.91
CA ILE A 141 -3.57 -0.37 -7.53
C ILE A 141 -2.48 -1.41 -7.20
N TYR A 142 -2.26 -2.38 -8.10
CA TYR A 142 -1.23 -3.41 -7.95
C TYR A 142 0.15 -2.81 -7.69
N HIS A 143 0.60 -1.90 -8.55
CA HIS A 143 1.90 -1.25 -8.37
C HIS A 143 2.01 -0.49 -7.04
N ARG A 144 0.94 0.20 -6.61
CA ARG A 144 0.96 0.94 -5.33
C ARG A 144 1.09 0.04 -4.12
N LEU A 145 0.39 -1.09 -4.12
CA LEU A 145 0.52 -2.07 -3.05
C LEU A 145 1.91 -2.72 -3.05
N THR A 146 2.47 -3.03 -4.22
CA THR A 146 3.83 -3.59 -4.33
C THR A 146 4.92 -2.60 -3.89
N ASP A 147 4.81 -1.34 -4.28
CA ASP A 147 5.72 -0.28 -3.86
C ASP A 147 5.66 -0.10 -2.33
N PHE A 148 4.44 -0.08 -1.76
CA PHE A 148 4.25 0.00 -0.32
C PHE A 148 4.78 -1.24 0.42
N SER A 149 4.67 -2.43 -0.17
CA SER A 149 5.24 -3.67 0.40
C SER A 149 6.75 -3.58 0.56
N SER A 150 7.45 -2.96 -0.41
CA SER A 150 8.90 -2.75 -0.31
C SER A 150 9.28 -1.82 0.85
N ILE A 151 8.45 -0.81 1.13
CA ILE A 151 8.62 0.06 2.32
C ILE A 151 8.39 -0.73 3.59
N LEU A 152 7.29 -1.49 3.66
CA LEU A 152 6.90 -2.22 4.85
C LEU A 152 7.94 -3.30 5.21
N LYS A 153 8.48 -4.00 4.20
CA LYS A 153 9.56 -4.97 4.37
C LYS A 153 10.84 -4.32 4.90
N GLY A 154 11.22 -3.16 4.35
CA GLY A 154 12.35 -2.39 4.89
C GLY A 154 12.20 -2.05 6.38
N ASN A 155 10.98 -1.79 6.84
CA ASN A 155 10.70 -1.55 8.27
C ASN A 155 10.82 -2.82 9.12
N LEU A 156 10.30 -3.95 8.63
CA LEU A 156 10.39 -5.25 9.32
C LEU A 156 11.84 -5.74 9.43
N ASP A 157 12.64 -5.56 8.39
CA ASP A 157 14.06 -5.96 8.40
C ASP A 157 14.85 -5.14 9.42
N LEU A 158 14.57 -3.83 9.55
CA LEU A 158 15.18 -2.96 10.57
C LEU A 158 14.78 -3.34 12.00
N LEU A 159 13.52 -3.77 12.22
CA LEU A 159 13.07 -4.24 13.52
C LEU A 159 13.73 -5.56 13.90
N LYS A 160 13.92 -6.48 12.93
CA LYS A 160 14.61 -7.76 13.14
C LYS A 160 16.11 -7.59 13.37
N GLU A 161 16.76 -6.67 12.66
CA GLU A 161 18.19 -6.38 12.87
C GLU A 161 18.44 -5.86 14.30
N LYS A 162 17.50 -5.09 14.87
CA LYS A 162 17.56 -4.66 16.28
C LYS A 162 17.37 -5.82 17.28
N GLU A 163 16.65 -6.87 16.94
CA GLU A 163 16.52 -8.07 17.80
C GLU A 163 17.79 -8.95 17.77
N VAL A 164 18.56 -8.92 16.67
CA VAL A 164 19.73 -9.79 16.47
C VAL A 164 21.04 -9.16 16.99
N VAL A 165 21.12 -7.83 17.09
CA VAL A 165 22.25 -7.14 17.74
C VAL A 165 22.03 -7.08 19.25
N CYS A 166 22.14 -8.23 19.90
CA CYS A 166 22.24 -8.39 21.35
C CYS A 166 23.47 -9.25 21.69
#